data_AF-A0A369XRG1-F1
#
_entry.id   AF-A0A369XRG1-F1
#
_cell.length_a   1.000
_cell.length_b   1.000
_cell.length_c   1.000
_cell.angle_alpha   90.00
_cell.angle_beta   90.00
_cell.angle_gamma   90.00
#
_symmetry.space_group_name_H-M   'P 1'
#
loop_
_entity.id
_entity.type
_entity.pdbx_description
1 polymer ?
#
loop_
_entity_poly.entity_id
_entity_poly.type
_entity_poly.pdbx_seq_one_letter_code
_entity_poly.pdbx_strand_id
1 'polypeptide(L)'
;MPTLNHTGNSKERSIVGKFPWKTLGTGALRDQQGECLWYVVSGRFKITPKTDAPMNWDTQGQIDIIDGSGALLASNLAALVVAPGQALDGQSRALGDVAYAECGGNYDARNYLDTFDNTNAVSGQLNYFAGSTNNRAAPDASNKRFVVAETAFYNDRFLFISVADIFDPLIRRRDFSGAVASLLDNPAFQADLQAIALTGAKGTDNLDCSFAADPVFCTSWKEMLFLTQLPAPAPITIDGVASGNCRRVLIFAGRRGAGQSRNDDTQRGQPNNYLEDPNLALFAVPTAAGTAFSGVSAFDYRTPANDILRCLP
;
A
#
# COMPACT_ATOMS: atom_id res chain seq x y z
N MET A 1 -7.72 -16.04 -17.16
CA MET A 1 -8.89 -16.75 -16.60
C MET A 1 -10.15 -16.07 -17.13
N PRO A 2 -11.28 -16.79 -17.27
CA PRO A 2 -12.56 -16.14 -17.14
C PRO A 2 -12.57 -15.47 -15.77
N THR A 3 -12.97 -14.21 -15.73
CA THR A 3 -13.24 -13.42 -14.54
C THR A 3 -14.31 -14.12 -13.70
N LEU A 4 -13.94 -15.07 -12.84
CA LEU A 4 -14.85 -15.58 -11.83
C LEU A 4 -14.92 -14.53 -10.72
N ASN A 5 -15.72 -13.51 -11.01
CA ASN A 5 -16.20 -12.55 -10.06
C ASN A 5 -17.09 -13.33 -9.08
N HIS A 6 -16.48 -13.92 -8.06
CA HIS A 6 -17.24 -14.59 -7.00
C HIS A 6 -18.15 -13.54 -6.34
N THR A 7 -19.41 -13.89 -6.12
CA THR A 7 -20.41 -13.02 -5.50
C THR A 7 -19.84 -12.40 -4.22
N GLY A 8 -19.76 -11.06 -4.19
CA GLY A 8 -19.19 -10.29 -3.07
C GLY A 8 -17.80 -9.69 -3.32
N ASN A 9 -17.08 -10.08 -4.38
CA ASN A 9 -15.82 -9.43 -4.75
C ASN A 9 -16.07 -8.03 -5.35
N SER A 10 -15.58 -6.99 -4.68
CA SER A 10 -15.65 -5.60 -5.15
C SER A 10 -14.36 -4.85 -4.82
N LYS A 11 -14.26 -3.59 -5.26
CA LYS A 11 -13.16 -2.69 -4.87
C LYS A 11 -13.07 -2.60 -3.35
N GLU A 12 -11.86 -2.50 -2.84
CA GLU A 12 -11.55 -2.31 -1.41
C GLU A 12 -12.05 -3.39 -0.45
N ARG A 13 -12.60 -4.52 -0.93
CA ARG A 13 -12.95 -5.66 -0.08
C ARG A 13 -11.83 -6.69 -0.06
N SER A 14 -11.33 -7.05 1.11
CA SER A 14 -10.33 -8.12 1.24
C SER A 14 -10.87 -9.46 0.77
N ILE A 15 -10.00 -10.31 0.21
CA ILE A 15 -10.34 -11.62 -0.33
C ILE A 15 -9.43 -12.68 0.28
N VAL A 16 -9.99 -13.84 0.61
CA VAL A 16 -9.25 -15.05 0.99
C VAL A 16 -9.45 -16.14 -0.05
N GLY A 17 -8.40 -16.90 -0.35
CA GLY A 17 -8.44 -18.00 -1.31
C GLY A 17 -7.20 -18.88 -1.23
N LYS A 18 -7.16 -19.95 -2.02
CA LYS A 18 -5.94 -20.74 -2.17
C LYS A 18 -4.81 -19.86 -2.73
N PHE A 19 -3.59 -20.10 -2.27
CA PHE A 19 -2.40 -19.39 -2.71
C PHE A 19 -2.28 -19.44 -4.24
N PRO A 20 -2.03 -18.33 -4.94
CA PRO A 20 -2.12 -18.24 -6.39
C PRO A 20 -0.88 -18.80 -7.10
N TRP A 21 -0.47 -20.02 -6.74
CA TRP A 21 0.77 -20.65 -7.22
C TRP A 21 0.89 -20.76 -8.74
N LYS A 22 -0.23 -20.99 -9.46
CA LYS A 22 -0.25 -21.01 -10.94
C LYS A 22 0.15 -19.66 -11.51
N THR A 23 -0.38 -18.58 -10.94
CA THR A 23 -0.10 -17.21 -11.38
C THR A 23 1.32 -16.80 -11.05
N LEU A 24 1.84 -17.23 -9.89
CA LEU A 24 3.19 -16.90 -9.44
C LEU A 24 4.27 -17.84 -10.00
N GLY A 25 3.90 -18.94 -10.65
CA GLY A 25 4.85 -19.91 -11.20
C GLY A 25 5.68 -20.64 -10.15
N THR A 26 5.24 -20.66 -8.89
CA THR A 26 5.99 -21.24 -7.75
C THR A 26 5.89 -22.76 -7.65
N GLY A 27 4.96 -23.36 -8.40
CA GLY A 27 4.44 -24.69 -8.07
C GLY A 27 3.55 -24.65 -6.82
N ALA A 28 2.75 -25.70 -6.61
CA ALA A 28 1.84 -25.81 -5.47
C ALA A 28 2.62 -25.86 -4.15
N LEU A 29 2.46 -24.83 -3.33
CA LEU A 29 3.06 -24.77 -2.00
C LEU A 29 2.12 -25.41 -0.98
N ARG A 30 2.68 -26.24 -0.11
CA ARG A 30 1.95 -27.01 0.91
C ARG A 30 2.57 -26.79 2.28
N ASP A 31 1.75 -26.92 3.31
CA ASP A 31 2.21 -26.96 4.70
C ASP A 31 2.74 -28.36 5.09
N GLN A 32 3.07 -28.53 6.37
CA GLN A 32 3.60 -29.79 6.91
C GLN A 32 2.58 -30.94 6.89
N GLN A 33 1.29 -30.64 6.73
CA GLN A 33 0.20 -31.60 6.64
C GLN A 33 -0.12 -31.96 5.18
N GLY A 34 0.59 -31.36 4.21
CA GLY A 34 0.38 -31.57 2.78
C GLY A 34 -0.73 -30.70 2.20
N GLU A 35 -1.27 -29.76 2.98
CA GLU A 35 -2.39 -28.91 2.57
C GLU A 35 -1.90 -27.68 1.83
N CYS A 36 -2.58 -27.33 0.73
CA CYS A 36 -2.20 -26.15 -0.03
C CYS A 36 -2.43 -24.87 0.78
N LEU A 37 -1.44 -23.99 0.74
CA LEU A 37 -1.49 -22.70 1.42
C LEU A 37 -2.69 -21.87 0.95
N TRP A 38 -3.17 -21.02 1.86
CA TRP A 38 -4.15 -19.99 1.59
C TRP A 38 -3.48 -18.62 1.55
N TYR A 39 -4.17 -17.66 0.96
CA TYR A 39 -3.72 -16.31 0.76
C TYR A 39 -4.88 -15.36 1.03
N VAL A 40 -4.66 -14.44 1.96
CA VAL A 40 -5.56 -13.32 2.25
C VAL A 40 -4.93 -12.08 1.65
N VAL A 41 -5.67 -11.29 0.87
CA VAL A 41 -5.19 -10.05 0.29
C VAL A 41 -6.10 -8.89 0.69
N SER A 42 -5.48 -7.81 1.16
CA SER A 42 -6.17 -6.55 1.41
C SER A 42 -6.82 -6.05 0.13
N GLY A 43 -8.06 -5.59 0.22
CA GLY A 43 -8.81 -5.06 -0.92
C GLY A 43 -8.10 -3.93 -1.66
N ARG A 44 -7.32 -3.11 -0.94
CA ARG A 44 -6.48 -2.03 -1.48
C ARG A 44 -5.25 -2.52 -2.25
N PHE A 45 -4.87 -3.79 -2.08
CA PHE A 45 -3.70 -4.42 -2.71
C PHE A 45 -4.10 -5.46 -3.77
N LYS A 46 -5.39 -5.55 -4.12
CA LYS A 46 -5.89 -6.42 -5.18
C LYS A 46 -5.72 -5.78 -6.56
N ILE A 47 -5.54 -6.65 -7.56
CA ILE A 47 -5.54 -6.25 -8.97
C ILE A 47 -6.92 -6.35 -9.64
N THR A 48 -7.83 -7.17 -9.12
CA THR A 48 -9.15 -7.42 -9.75
C THR A 48 -10.29 -7.59 -8.73
N PRO A 49 -11.25 -6.64 -8.67
CA PRO A 49 -11.14 -5.29 -9.22
C PRO A 49 -10.10 -4.46 -8.44
N LYS A 50 -9.30 -3.67 -9.16
CA LYS A 50 -8.34 -2.73 -8.57
C LYS A 50 -9.09 -1.60 -7.87
N THR A 51 -8.58 -1.13 -6.73
CA THR A 51 -9.07 0.10 -6.11
C THR A 51 -8.75 1.32 -6.99
N ASP A 52 -9.57 2.36 -6.89
CA ASP A 52 -9.30 3.66 -7.52
C ASP A 52 -8.31 4.50 -6.71
N ALA A 53 -8.13 4.15 -5.42
CA ALA A 53 -7.18 4.82 -4.56
C ALA A 53 -5.73 4.62 -5.06
N PRO A 54 -4.90 5.68 -5.07
CA PRO A 54 -3.47 5.58 -5.33
C PRO A 54 -2.77 4.52 -4.46
N MET A 55 -1.78 3.83 -5.04
CA MET A 55 -0.98 2.83 -4.33
C MET A 55 0.49 3.26 -4.25
N ASN A 56 0.98 3.49 -3.04
CA ASN A 56 2.37 3.82 -2.76
C ASN A 56 2.79 3.24 -1.39
N TRP A 57 3.99 3.61 -0.92
CA TRP A 57 4.54 3.09 0.34
C TRP A 57 3.73 3.47 1.60
N ASP A 58 2.81 4.43 1.50
CA ASP A 58 1.96 4.89 2.61
C ASP A 58 0.55 4.26 2.56
N THR A 59 0.21 3.52 1.49
CA THR A 59 -1.08 2.83 1.38
C THR A 59 -1.26 1.86 2.54
N GLN A 60 -2.29 2.07 3.36
CA GLN A 60 -2.59 1.20 4.50
C GLN A 60 -3.32 -0.06 4.04
N GLY A 61 -2.87 -1.23 4.48
CA GLY A 61 -3.60 -2.48 4.30
C GLY A 61 -4.91 -2.54 5.11
N GLN A 62 -5.61 -3.66 5.03
CA GLN A 62 -6.94 -3.86 5.64
C GLN A 62 -6.99 -5.15 6.47
N ILE A 63 -5.83 -5.65 6.88
CA ILE A 63 -5.71 -6.90 7.63
C ILE A 63 -4.97 -6.62 8.93
N ASP A 64 -5.62 -6.94 10.04
CA ASP A 64 -5.09 -6.86 11.38
C ASP A 64 -4.98 -8.26 11.96
N ILE A 65 -4.03 -8.46 12.88
CA ILE A 65 -3.79 -9.74 13.55
C ILE A 65 -3.92 -9.54 15.05
N ILE A 66 -4.71 -10.40 15.70
CA ILE A 66 -4.82 -10.46 17.16
C ILE A 66 -4.33 -11.81 17.68
N ASP A 67 -3.85 -11.86 18.91
CA ASP A 67 -3.53 -13.11 19.60
C ASP A 67 -4.76 -13.76 20.25
N GLY A 68 -4.57 -14.93 20.86
CA GLY A 68 -5.62 -15.65 21.60
C GLY A 68 -6.23 -14.90 22.80
N SER A 69 -5.59 -13.83 23.29
CA SER A 69 -6.14 -12.94 24.33
C SER A 69 -6.96 -11.78 23.75
N GLY A 70 -6.90 -11.58 22.43
CA GLY A 70 -7.50 -10.45 21.72
C GLY A 70 -6.57 -9.25 21.58
N ALA A 71 -5.31 -9.34 22.01
CA ALA A 71 -4.35 -8.26 21.88
C ALA A 71 -3.86 -8.14 20.42
N LEU A 72 -3.72 -6.90 19.92
CA LEU A 72 -3.27 -6.63 18.56
C LEU A 72 -1.76 -6.95 18.42
N LEU A 73 -1.43 -7.83 17.49
CA LEU A 73 -0.05 -8.20 17.14
C LEU A 73 0.47 -7.42 15.92
N ALA A 74 -0.38 -7.17 14.93
CA ALA A 74 -0.04 -6.43 13.73
C ALA A 74 -1.29 -5.76 13.15
N SER A 75 -1.11 -4.67 12.40
CA SER A 75 -2.20 -3.94 11.78
C SER A 75 -1.87 -3.48 10.37
N ASN A 76 -2.90 -3.22 9.57
CA ASN A 76 -2.79 -2.66 8.22
C ASN A 76 -1.88 -3.46 7.28
N LEU A 77 -1.86 -4.79 7.42
CA LEU A 77 -1.10 -5.69 6.57
C LEU A 77 -1.68 -5.72 5.14
N ALA A 78 -0.79 -5.86 4.16
CA ALA A 78 -1.16 -5.96 2.75
C ALA A 78 -1.73 -7.34 2.42
N ALA A 79 -1.18 -8.39 3.02
CA ALA A 79 -1.62 -9.76 2.80
C ALA A 79 -1.19 -10.71 3.94
N LEU A 80 -1.75 -11.91 3.92
CA LEU A 80 -1.33 -13.08 4.72
C LEU A 80 -1.12 -14.27 3.79
N VAL A 81 -0.09 -15.06 4.05
CA VAL A 81 -0.03 -16.45 3.60
C VAL A 81 -0.35 -17.32 4.79
N VAL A 82 -1.29 -18.26 4.63
CA VAL A 82 -1.82 -19.07 5.71
C VAL A 82 -1.53 -20.55 5.43
N ALA A 83 -0.91 -21.22 6.39
CA ALA A 83 -0.81 -22.66 6.45
C ALA A 83 -1.97 -23.18 7.32
N PRO A 84 -2.95 -23.90 6.74
CA PRO A 84 -4.19 -24.26 7.41
C PRO A 84 -4.07 -25.42 8.41
N GLY A 85 -2.89 -26.02 8.54
CA GLY A 85 -2.65 -27.05 9.55
C GLY A 85 -3.50 -28.31 9.37
N GLN A 86 -3.68 -29.05 10.47
CA GLN A 86 -4.57 -30.22 10.49
C GLN A 86 -6.03 -29.77 10.45
N ALA A 87 -6.91 -30.56 9.83
CA ALA A 87 -8.34 -30.28 9.83
C ALA A 87 -8.88 -30.31 11.27
N LEU A 88 -9.58 -29.23 11.65
CA LEU A 88 -10.31 -29.17 12.91
C LEU A 88 -11.60 -29.98 12.84
N ASP A 89 -12.14 -30.39 13.99
CA ASP A 89 -13.40 -31.14 14.05
C ASP A 89 -14.54 -30.40 13.32
N GLY A 90 -15.20 -31.11 12.39
CA GLY A 90 -16.28 -30.58 11.57
C GLY A 90 -15.85 -29.94 10.25
N GLN A 91 -14.54 -29.71 10.05
CA GLN A 91 -14.04 -29.30 8.73
C GLN A 91 -14.04 -30.47 7.75
N SER A 92 -14.57 -30.25 6.55
CA SER A 92 -14.51 -31.22 5.45
C SER A 92 -13.69 -30.66 4.30
N ARG A 93 -12.53 -31.26 4.04
CA ARG A 93 -11.60 -30.86 2.96
C ARG A 93 -11.74 -31.71 1.70
N ALA A 94 -12.88 -32.40 1.56
CA ALA A 94 -13.13 -33.29 0.43
C ALA A 94 -12.95 -32.57 -0.92
N LEU A 95 -12.30 -33.28 -1.86
CA LEU A 95 -12.11 -32.81 -3.22
C LEU A 95 -13.47 -32.58 -3.87
N GLY A 96 -13.75 -31.33 -4.25
CA GLY A 96 -14.98 -30.97 -4.95
C GLY A 96 -15.02 -31.49 -6.39
N ASP A 97 -13.86 -31.67 -7.02
CA ASP A 97 -13.71 -32.23 -8.36
C ASP A 97 -12.27 -32.78 -8.54
N VAL A 98 -12.19 -34.02 -9.01
CA VAL A 98 -10.95 -34.78 -9.24
C VAL A 98 -10.04 -34.14 -10.29
N ALA A 99 -10.59 -33.33 -11.21
CA ALA A 99 -9.81 -32.59 -12.20
C ALA A 99 -8.91 -31.50 -11.58
N TYR A 100 -9.16 -31.12 -10.32
CA TYR A 100 -8.37 -30.10 -9.61
C TYR A 100 -7.49 -30.68 -8.50
N ALA A 101 -7.01 -31.92 -8.60
CA ALA A 101 -6.32 -32.63 -7.52
C ALA A 101 -5.12 -31.91 -6.86
N GLU A 102 -4.35 -31.10 -7.60
CA GLU A 102 -3.11 -30.51 -7.08
C GLU A 102 -3.34 -29.53 -5.92
N CYS A 103 -4.33 -28.64 -5.99
CA CYS A 103 -4.76 -27.81 -4.86
C CYS A 103 -6.28 -27.66 -4.89
N GLY A 104 -6.93 -28.80 -5.05
CA GLY A 104 -8.38 -28.93 -5.11
C GLY A 104 -8.99 -28.96 -3.73
N GLY A 105 -10.30 -29.21 -3.71
CA GLY A 105 -11.11 -29.15 -2.51
C GLY A 105 -12.44 -28.48 -2.77
N ASN A 106 -13.24 -28.30 -1.74
CA ASN A 106 -14.27 -27.29 -1.76
C ASN A 106 -13.59 -25.96 -1.39
N TYR A 107 -13.75 -24.91 -2.18
CA TYR A 107 -13.03 -23.64 -1.95
C TYR A 107 -13.58 -22.86 -0.74
N ASP A 108 -14.36 -23.48 0.16
CA ASP A 108 -14.93 -22.84 1.34
C ASP A 108 -13.85 -22.64 2.40
N ALA A 109 -13.51 -21.38 2.69
CA ALA A 109 -12.44 -21.03 3.63
C ALA A 109 -12.69 -21.61 5.04
N ARG A 110 -13.96 -21.78 5.44
CA ARG A 110 -14.35 -22.36 6.75
C ARG A 110 -13.89 -23.79 6.94
N ASN A 111 -13.72 -24.54 5.85
CA ASN A 111 -13.28 -25.93 5.90
C ASN A 111 -11.76 -26.09 6.03
N TYR A 112 -11.02 -24.99 6.06
CA TYR A 112 -9.56 -25.02 6.12
C TYR A 112 -9.02 -24.14 7.22
N LEU A 113 -9.51 -22.90 7.33
CA LEU A 113 -9.00 -21.92 8.29
C LEU A 113 -9.63 -22.09 9.67
N ASP A 114 -8.92 -21.65 10.69
CA ASP A 114 -9.28 -21.81 12.10
C ASP A 114 -10.70 -21.38 12.43
N THR A 115 -11.26 -22.07 13.42
CA THR A 115 -12.67 -22.16 13.81
C THR A 115 -13.71 -21.59 12.84
N PHE A 116 -14.58 -22.46 12.35
CA PHE A 116 -15.80 -22.04 11.64
C PHE A 116 -16.98 -21.76 12.58
N ASP A 117 -16.84 -22.08 13.88
CA ASP A 117 -17.88 -21.94 14.89
C ASP A 117 -17.66 -20.65 15.71
N ASN A 118 -18.68 -19.79 15.71
CA ASN A 118 -18.69 -18.54 16.46
C ASN A 118 -18.50 -18.74 17.98
N THR A 119 -18.84 -19.91 18.52
CA THR A 119 -18.68 -20.21 19.95
C THR A 119 -17.21 -20.25 20.38
N ASN A 120 -16.30 -20.53 19.44
CA ASN A 120 -14.85 -20.56 19.68
C ASN A 120 -14.15 -19.28 19.20
N ALA A 121 -14.90 -18.26 18.78
CA ALA A 121 -14.34 -17.01 18.27
C ALA A 121 -13.56 -16.26 19.37
N VAL A 122 -12.32 -15.86 19.07
CA VAL A 122 -11.55 -14.97 19.95
C VAL A 122 -11.92 -13.53 19.67
N SER A 123 -12.41 -12.81 20.67
CA SER A 123 -12.89 -11.42 20.53
C SER A 123 -13.92 -11.25 19.40
N GLY A 124 -14.75 -12.28 19.19
CA GLY A 124 -15.74 -12.32 18.11
C GLY A 124 -15.17 -12.41 16.70
N GLN A 125 -13.88 -12.77 16.54
CA GLN A 125 -13.21 -12.89 15.25
C GLN A 125 -12.96 -14.35 14.86
N LEU A 126 -13.05 -14.62 13.55
CA LEU A 126 -12.78 -15.91 12.90
C LEU A 126 -11.82 -15.68 11.73
N ASN A 127 -11.15 -16.72 11.27
CA ASN A 127 -10.13 -16.61 10.23
C ASN A 127 -10.67 -16.72 8.78
N TYR A 128 -11.94 -16.36 8.56
CA TYR A 128 -12.56 -16.34 7.24
C TYR A 128 -13.59 -15.20 7.09
N PHE A 129 -14.10 -14.97 5.89
CA PHE A 129 -15.11 -13.93 5.65
C PHE A 129 -16.52 -14.51 5.48
N ALA A 130 -17.38 -14.36 6.49
CA ALA A 130 -18.75 -14.85 6.44
C ALA A 130 -19.62 -14.11 5.40
N GLY A 131 -20.62 -14.82 4.86
CA GLY A 131 -21.72 -14.21 4.07
C GLY A 131 -21.48 -14.11 2.57
N SER A 132 -20.31 -14.49 2.06
CA SER A 132 -20.05 -14.61 0.62
C SER A 132 -20.06 -16.07 0.16
N THR A 133 -20.11 -16.29 -1.16
CA THR A 133 -19.86 -17.63 -1.72
C THR A 133 -18.52 -18.16 -1.21
N ASN A 134 -18.53 -19.38 -0.67
CA ASN A 134 -17.36 -20.06 -0.08
C ASN A 134 -16.65 -19.27 1.04
N ASN A 135 -17.28 -18.23 1.57
CA ASN A 135 -16.76 -17.43 2.69
C ASN A 135 -15.39 -16.79 2.42
N ARG A 136 -15.25 -16.26 1.20
CA ARG A 136 -14.01 -15.76 0.61
C ARG A 136 -13.91 -14.26 0.45
N ALA A 137 -15.00 -13.51 0.60
CA ALA A 137 -15.00 -12.06 0.41
C ALA A 137 -15.46 -11.33 1.66
N ALA A 138 -14.67 -10.35 2.09
CA ALA A 138 -14.98 -9.49 3.21
C ALA A 138 -16.35 -8.81 3.02
N PRO A 139 -17.15 -8.65 4.08
CA PRO A 139 -18.49 -8.05 3.98
C PRO A 139 -18.46 -6.56 3.58
N ASP A 140 -17.36 -5.86 3.91
CA ASP A 140 -17.17 -4.43 3.67
C ASP A 140 -15.67 -4.08 3.51
N ALA A 141 -15.37 -2.78 3.36
CA ALA A 141 -14.03 -2.24 3.15
C ALA A 141 -13.28 -1.85 4.45
N SER A 142 -13.83 -2.10 5.63
CA SER A 142 -13.11 -1.88 6.90
C SER A 142 -12.00 -2.92 7.09
N ASN A 143 -11.09 -2.66 8.03
CA ASN A 143 -10.07 -3.64 8.43
C ASN A 143 -10.74 -4.94 8.91
N LYS A 144 -10.07 -6.06 8.68
CA LYS A 144 -10.50 -7.40 9.12
C LYS A 144 -9.45 -7.99 10.03
N ARG A 145 -9.89 -8.61 11.12
CA ARG A 145 -9.01 -9.22 12.11
C ARG A 145 -8.95 -10.72 11.92
N PHE A 146 -7.73 -11.25 11.93
CA PHE A 146 -7.45 -12.68 12.01
C PHE A 146 -6.79 -12.97 13.36
N VAL A 147 -7.00 -14.17 13.86
CA VAL A 147 -6.56 -14.65 15.16
C VAL A 147 -5.39 -15.59 14.98
N VAL A 148 -4.33 -15.38 15.75
CA VAL A 148 -3.22 -16.35 15.90
C VAL A 148 -3.24 -16.87 17.32
N ALA A 149 -3.51 -18.16 17.46
CA ALA A 149 -3.50 -18.86 18.73
C ALA A 149 -3.11 -20.31 18.51
N GLU A 150 -2.73 -21.01 19.58
CA GLU A 150 -2.46 -22.44 19.54
C GLU A 150 -3.39 -23.13 20.54
N THR A 151 -4.51 -23.65 20.05
CA THR A 151 -5.56 -24.30 20.85
C THR A 151 -6.19 -25.46 20.07
N ALA A 152 -7.18 -26.14 20.65
CA ALA A 152 -7.95 -27.15 19.93
C ALA A 152 -8.77 -26.59 18.75
N PHE A 153 -8.97 -25.27 18.67
CA PHE A 153 -9.76 -24.60 17.64
C PHE A 153 -8.94 -23.65 16.75
N TYR A 154 -7.64 -23.51 17.06
CA TYR A 154 -6.71 -22.66 16.35
C TYR A 154 -5.38 -23.38 16.18
N ASN A 155 -5.04 -23.73 14.95
CA ASN A 155 -3.78 -24.37 14.56
C ASN A 155 -3.20 -23.82 13.24
N ASP A 156 -3.83 -22.79 12.63
CA ASP A 156 -3.29 -22.11 11.47
C ASP A 156 -1.98 -21.39 11.81
N ARG A 157 -1.08 -21.34 10.83
CA ARG A 157 0.13 -20.50 10.90
C ARG A 157 0.12 -19.44 9.82
N PHE A 158 0.59 -18.25 10.18
CA PHE A 158 0.58 -17.10 9.29
C PHE A 158 1.99 -16.61 8.98
N LEU A 159 2.22 -16.28 7.72
CA LEU A 159 3.25 -15.35 7.31
C LEU A 159 2.58 -14.00 7.02
N PHE A 160 3.03 -12.96 7.71
CA PHE A 160 2.53 -11.61 7.52
C PHE A 160 3.25 -10.95 6.34
N ILE A 161 2.50 -10.27 5.47
CA ILE A 161 3.06 -9.44 4.42
C ILE A 161 2.62 -8.00 4.70
N SER A 162 3.56 -7.21 5.20
CA SER A 162 3.39 -5.78 5.42
C SER A 162 3.52 -5.00 4.12
N VAL A 163 3.14 -3.72 4.17
CA VAL A 163 3.35 -2.78 3.07
C VAL A 163 4.86 -2.55 2.83
N ALA A 164 5.65 -2.57 3.90
CA ALA A 164 7.10 -2.43 3.81
C ALA A 164 7.73 -3.62 3.07
N ASP A 165 7.25 -4.86 3.27
CA ASP A 165 7.75 -6.03 2.54
C ASP A 165 7.59 -5.91 1.01
N ILE A 166 6.62 -5.10 0.56
CA ILE A 166 6.41 -4.78 -0.86
C ILE A 166 7.29 -3.61 -1.29
N PHE A 167 7.27 -2.50 -0.55
CA PHE A 167 7.88 -1.25 -1.01
C PHE A 167 9.37 -1.13 -0.69
N ASP A 168 9.89 -1.78 0.34
CA ASP A 168 11.32 -1.77 0.68
C ASP A 168 12.19 -2.36 -0.44
N PRO A 169 11.88 -3.55 -1.00
CA PRO A 169 12.61 -4.02 -2.17
C PRO A 169 12.30 -3.18 -3.41
N LEU A 170 11.07 -2.66 -3.56
CA LEU A 170 10.69 -1.86 -4.73
C LEU A 170 11.54 -0.58 -4.85
N ILE A 171 11.69 0.18 -3.78
CA ILE A 171 12.43 1.45 -3.82
C ILE A 171 13.94 1.27 -4.04
N ARG A 172 14.47 0.07 -3.76
CA ARG A 172 15.88 -0.28 -4.02
C ARG A 172 16.15 -0.55 -5.49
N ARG A 173 15.12 -0.78 -6.30
CA ARG A 173 15.27 -1.02 -7.73
C ARG A 173 15.68 0.27 -8.42
N ARG A 174 16.61 0.16 -9.36
CA ARG A 174 17.13 1.30 -10.14
C ARG A 174 16.02 2.03 -10.91
N ASP A 175 15.02 1.31 -11.39
CA ASP A 175 13.91 1.88 -12.15
C ASP A 175 12.96 2.71 -11.30
N PHE A 176 12.90 2.50 -9.98
CA PHE A 176 12.12 3.38 -9.11
C PHE A 176 12.71 4.80 -9.05
N SER A 177 14.01 4.91 -8.77
CA SER A 177 14.71 6.21 -8.78
C SER A 177 14.61 6.87 -10.17
N GLY A 178 14.73 6.08 -11.25
CA GLY A 178 14.53 6.53 -12.61
C GLY A 178 13.10 7.05 -12.89
N ALA A 179 12.07 6.41 -12.32
CA ALA A 179 10.68 6.85 -12.47
C ALA A 179 10.41 8.18 -11.73
N VAL A 180 10.97 8.36 -10.53
CA VAL A 180 10.90 9.66 -9.80
C VAL A 180 11.56 10.75 -10.64
N ALA A 181 12.79 10.53 -11.13
CA ALA A 181 13.47 11.49 -12.00
C ALA A 181 12.65 11.77 -13.28
N SER A 182 12.17 10.73 -13.97
CA SER A 182 11.37 10.89 -15.19
C SER A 182 10.06 11.65 -14.97
N LEU A 183 9.47 11.59 -13.77
CA LEU A 183 8.31 12.39 -13.41
C LEU A 183 8.71 13.86 -13.22
N LEU A 184 9.70 14.12 -12.36
CA LEU A 184 10.10 15.47 -11.98
C LEU A 184 10.78 16.26 -13.11
N ASP A 185 11.47 15.57 -14.02
CA ASP A 185 12.23 16.16 -15.13
C ASP A 185 11.46 16.17 -16.46
N ASN A 186 10.20 15.71 -16.48
CA ASN A 186 9.40 15.74 -17.70
C ASN A 186 9.06 17.19 -18.10
N PRO A 187 9.43 17.66 -19.31
CA PRO A 187 9.22 19.06 -19.71
C PRO A 187 7.75 19.48 -19.79
N ALA A 188 6.86 18.59 -20.25
CA ALA A 188 5.44 18.89 -20.36
C ALA A 188 4.81 19.03 -18.96
N PHE A 189 5.17 18.13 -18.05
CA PHE A 189 4.76 18.20 -16.65
C PHE A 189 5.28 19.47 -15.97
N GLN A 190 6.57 19.80 -16.13
CA GLN A 190 7.11 21.04 -15.56
C GLN A 190 6.47 22.30 -16.14
N ALA A 191 6.10 22.31 -17.43
CA ALA A 191 5.39 23.43 -18.04
C ALA A 191 3.98 23.59 -17.45
N ASP A 192 3.25 22.49 -17.25
CA ASP A 192 1.95 22.51 -16.57
C ASP A 192 2.08 23.03 -15.13
N LEU A 193 3.04 22.50 -14.35
CA LEU A 193 3.30 22.94 -12.98
C LEU A 193 3.68 24.43 -12.87
N GLN A 194 4.21 25.05 -13.92
CA GLN A 194 4.46 26.50 -13.98
C GLN A 194 3.18 27.31 -14.25
N ALA A 195 2.20 26.71 -14.93
CA ALA A 195 0.97 27.38 -15.37
C ALA A 195 -0.18 27.24 -14.36
N ILE A 196 -0.28 26.13 -13.62
CA ILE A 196 -1.40 25.89 -12.71
C ILE A 196 -1.48 26.91 -11.57
N ALA A 197 -2.70 27.13 -11.05
CA ALA A 197 -2.91 27.82 -9.80
C ALA A 197 -2.52 26.92 -8.62
N LEU A 198 -1.74 27.46 -7.67
CA LEU A 198 -1.30 26.72 -6.48
C LEU A 198 -2.40 26.75 -5.41
N THR A 199 -3.07 25.63 -5.22
CA THR A 199 -4.16 25.48 -4.25
C THR A 199 -4.02 24.20 -3.43
N GLY A 200 -4.74 24.15 -2.30
CA GLY A 200 -4.68 23.05 -1.34
C GLY A 200 -3.48 23.14 -0.40
N ALA A 201 -3.40 22.19 0.53
CA ALA A 201 -2.35 22.19 1.55
C ALA A 201 -0.94 21.93 0.98
N LYS A 202 -0.84 21.37 -0.23
CA LYS A 202 0.43 21.01 -0.90
C LYS A 202 0.68 21.80 -2.18
N GLY A 203 -0.24 22.68 -2.58
CA GLY A 203 -0.13 23.46 -3.82
C GLY A 203 -0.32 22.65 -5.11
N THR A 204 -0.74 21.38 -5.00
CA THR A 204 -0.83 20.41 -6.10
C THR A 204 -2.25 19.91 -6.37
N ASP A 205 -3.29 20.56 -5.83
CA ASP A 205 -4.68 20.15 -6.07
C ASP A 205 -5.01 20.16 -7.58
N ASN A 206 -4.59 21.21 -8.29
CA ASN A 206 -4.81 21.38 -9.73
C ASN A 206 -3.78 20.65 -10.61
N LEU A 207 -2.87 19.86 -10.03
CA LEU A 207 -1.87 19.10 -10.79
C LEU A 207 -2.57 18.02 -11.63
N ASP A 208 -2.30 18.01 -12.94
CA ASP A 208 -2.79 16.99 -13.86
C ASP A 208 -1.68 15.99 -14.22
N CYS A 209 -1.85 14.75 -13.77
CA CYS A 209 -0.92 13.67 -14.04
C CYS A 209 -0.90 13.21 -15.51
N SER A 210 -1.84 13.66 -16.35
CA SER A 210 -1.85 13.36 -17.78
C SER A 210 -0.63 13.96 -18.52
N PHE A 211 -0.01 15.01 -17.98
CA PHE A 211 1.21 15.61 -18.51
C PHE A 211 2.50 14.90 -18.09
N ALA A 212 2.43 13.96 -17.14
CA ALA A 212 3.59 13.19 -16.71
C ALA A 212 4.01 12.14 -17.76
N ALA A 213 5.29 11.78 -17.78
CA ALA A 213 5.79 10.69 -18.64
C ALA A 213 5.10 9.35 -18.35
N ASP A 214 4.75 9.11 -17.10
CA ASP A 214 3.95 7.97 -16.64
C ASP A 214 2.80 8.50 -15.75
N PRO A 215 1.58 8.66 -16.31
CA PRO A 215 0.42 9.13 -15.55
C PRO A 215 0.01 8.21 -14.39
N VAL A 216 0.26 6.90 -14.49
CA VAL A 216 -0.07 5.92 -13.44
C VAL A 216 0.89 6.08 -12.27
N PHE A 217 2.18 6.25 -12.55
CA PHE A 217 3.18 6.58 -11.53
C PHE A 217 2.85 7.92 -10.89
N CYS A 218 2.63 8.98 -11.67
CA CYS A 218 2.24 10.28 -11.13
C CYS A 218 1.02 10.18 -10.22
N THR A 219 -0.05 9.50 -10.64
CA THR A 219 -1.27 9.34 -9.81
C THR A 219 -0.98 8.62 -8.51
N SER A 220 -0.14 7.57 -8.55
CA SER A 220 0.24 6.77 -7.38
C SER A 220 1.07 7.57 -6.38
N TRP A 221 1.88 8.51 -6.86
CA TRP A 221 2.86 9.26 -6.08
C TRP A 221 2.51 10.74 -5.91
N LYS A 222 1.35 11.20 -6.43
CA LYS A 222 0.92 12.62 -6.40
C LYS A 222 0.91 13.19 -4.99
N GLU A 223 0.56 12.37 -3.98
CA GLU A 223 0.55 12.84 -2.60
C GLU A 223 1.94 13.15 -2.01
N MET A 224 3.02 12.71 -2.66
CA MET A 224 4.39 13.10 -2.32
C MET A 224 4.80 14.44 -2.95
N LEU A 225 4.00 15.01 -3.86
CA LEU A 225 4.34 16.23 -4.58
C LEU A 225 3.83 17.47 -3.84
N PHE A 226 4.76 18.42 -3.66
CA PHE A 226 4.51 19.74 -3.11
C PHE A 226 4.99 20.79 -4.10
N LEU A 227 4.22 21.86 -4.25
CA LEU A 227 4.51 22.95 -5.17
C LEU A 227 4.23 24.28 -4.50
N THR A 228 5.21 25.16 -4.50
CA THR A 228 5.11 26.51 -3.93
C THR A 228 5.74 27.54 -4.85
N GLN A 229 5.24 28.77 -4.81
CA GLN A 229 5.85 29.92 -5.45
C GLN A 229 6.82 30.61 -4.49
N LEU A 230 7.98 31.05 -4.99
CA LEU A 230 8.90 31.88 -4.22
C LEU A 230 8.41 33.33 -4.14
N PRO A 231 8.68 34.07 -3.05
CA PRO A 231 8.27 35.47 -2.91
C PRO A 231 8.92 36.39 -3.95
N ALA A 232 10.12 36.02 -4.43
CA ALA A 232 10.79 36.61 -5.58
C ALA A 232 11.65 35.53 -6.27
N PRO A 233 11.95 35.67 -7.58
CA PRO A 233 12.84 34.74 -8.26
C PRO A 233 14.21 34.66 -7.58
N ALA A 234 14.61 33.48 -7.13
CA ALA A 234 15.83 33.28 -6.35
C ALA A 234 16.38 31.86 -6.55
N PRO A 235 17.69 31.63 -6.37
CA PRO A 235 18.25 30.29 -6.40
C PRO A 235 17.85 29.50 -5.15
N ILE A 236 17.75 28.18 -5.31
CA ILE A 236 17.64 27.18 -4.24
C ILE A 236 18.91 26.31 -4.22
N THR A 237 19.12 25.50 -3.19
CA THR A 237 20.31 24.65 -3.06
C THR A 237 20.00 23.18 -3.33
N ILE A 238 20.45 22.64 -4.46
CA ILE A 238 20.29 21.23 -4.82
C ILE A 238 21.68 20.56 -4.81
N ASP A 239 21.82 19.45 -4.08
CA ASP A 239 23.10 18.73 -3.92
C ASP A 239 24.25 19.63 -3.43
N GLY A 240 23.94 20.61 -2.57
CA GLY A 240 24.91 21.58 -2.07
C GLY A 240 25.30 22.68 -3.05
N VAL A 241 24.67 22.76 -4.23
CA VAL A 241 24.96 23.74 -5.29
C VAL A 241 23.75 24.66 -5.50
N ALA A 242 24.01 25.96 -5.68
CA ALA A 242 22.97 26.92 -6.03
C ALA A 242 22.43 26.68 -7.45
N SER A 243 21.11 26.63 -7.60
CA SER A 243 20.43 26.57 -8.90
C SER A 243 20.46 27.93 -9.62
N GLY A 244 19.86 27.99 -10.82
CA GLY A 244 19.40 29.25 -11.39
C GLY A 244 18.22 29.85 -10.59
N ASN A 245 17.75 31.03 -10.98
CA ASN A 245 16.59 31.65 -10.32
C ASN A 245 15.32 30.84 -10.59
N CYS A 246 14.68 30.38 -9.52
CA CYS A 246 13.40 29.68 -9.56
C CYS A 246 12.29 30.67 -9.27
N ARG A 247 11.16 30.54 -9.96
CA ARG A 247 9.89 31.15 -9.53
C ARG A 247 9.09 30.21 -8.66
N ARG A 248 9.17 28.91 -8.90
CA ARG A 248 8.50 27.87 -8.11
C ARG A 248 9.48 26.78 -7.71
N VAL A 249 9.18 26.11 -6.60
CA VAL A 249 9.92 24.94 -6.12
C VAL A 249 8.97 23.75 -6.17
N LEU A 250 9.35 22.74 -6.93
CA LEU A 250 8.70 21.43 -6.93
C LEU A 250 9.48 20.52 -5.99
N ILE A 251 8.79 19.91 -5.04
CA ILE A 251 9.36 18.98 -4.07
C ILE A 251 8.65 17.63 -4.22
N PHE A 252 9.43 16.55 -4.28
CA PHE A 252 8.96 15.20 -4.03
C PHE A 252 9.44 14.80 -2.63
N ALA A 253 8.52 14.71 -1.69
CA ALA A 253 8.79 14.29 -0.32
C ALA A 253 9.09 12.79 -0.29
N GLY A 254 10.07 12.39 0.50
CA GLY A 254 10.43 10.99 0.66
C GLY A 254 9.49 10.21 1.59
N ARG A 255 9.99 9.06 2.03
CA ARG A 255 9.38 8.25 3.08
C ARG A 255 9.27 9.04 4.38
N ARG A 256 8.34 8.61 5.23
CA ARG A 256 8.15 9.20 6.56
C ARG A 256 9.48 9.24 7.34
N GLY A 257 9.89 10.43 7.74
CA GLY A 257 10.92 10.66 8.74
C GLY A 257 10.44 10.37 10.16
N ALA A 258 11.33 10.54 11.14
CA ALA A 258 10.97 10.39 12.55
C ALA A 258 9.87 11.39 12.95
N GLY A 259 8.83 10.91 13.64
CA GLY A 259 7.72 11.74 14.12
C GLY A 259 6.62 12.03 13.08
N GLN A 260 6.81 11.68 11.81
CA GLN A 260 5.80 11.85 10.77
C GLN A 260 4.77 10.70 10.78
N SER A 261 3.50 11.01 10.53
CA SER A 261 2.41 10.04 10.42
C SER A 261 1.53 10.32 9.20
N ARG A 262 1.06 9.28 8.48
CA ARG A 262 0.24 9.41 7.25
C ARG A 262 -0.88 8.36 7.20
N ASN A 263 -1.46 8.08 8.36
CA ASN A 263 -2.40 6.97 8.56
C ASN A 263 -3.85 7.33 8.18
N ASP A 264 -4.19 8.62 8.22
CA ASP A 264 -5.51 9.14 7.85
C ASP A 264 -5.40 10.40 6.97
N ASP A 265 -6.54 10.84 6.45
CA ASP A 265 -6.62 11.99 5.54
C ASP A 265 -6.21 13.31 6.18
N THR A 266 -6.43 13.47 7.50
CA THR A 266 -6.04 14.68 8.22
C THR A 266 -4.52 14.78 8.27
N GLN A 267 -3.86 13.69 8.67
CA GLN A 267 -2.40 13.61 8.71
C GLN A 267 -1.78 13.78 7.31
N ARG A 268 -2.37 13.17 6.29
CA ARG A 268 -1.94 13.29 4.88
C ARG A 268 -2.07 14.71 4.32
N GLY A 269 -2.95 15.54 4.90
CA GLY A 269 -3.10 16.95 4.55
C GLY A 269 -2.05 17.87 5.16
N GLN A 270 -1.23 17.40 6.11
CA GLN A 270 -0.30 18.27 6.85
C GLN A 270 1.12 18.17 6.27
N PRO A 271 1.73 19.27 5.78
CA PRO A 271 3.09 19.25 5.23
C PRO A 271 4.18 18.76 6.20
N ASN A 272 3.99 18.92 7.51
CA ASN A 272 4.95 18.44 8.53
C ASN A 272 5.08 16.91 8.58
N ASN A 273 4.09 16.18 8.05
CA ASN A 273 4.17 14.73 7.91
C ASN A 273 4.93 14.30 6.65
N TYR A 274 5.45 15.25 5.86
CA TYR A 274 6.13 14.99 4.60
C TYR A 274 7.51 15.63 4.54
N LEU A 275 7.59 16.94 4.68
CA LEU A 275 8.80 17.73 4.44
C LEU A 275 9.69 17.75 5.68
N GLU A 276 11.01 17.82 5.45
CA GLU A 276 12.00 18.06 6.50
C GLU A 276 12.43 19.52 6.55
N ASP A 277 13.07 19.93 7.65
CA ASP A 277 13.72 21.24 7.70
C ASP A 277 14.93 21.29 6.75
N PRO A 278 15.17 22.41 6.06
CA PRO A 278 14.49 23.70 6.21
C PRO A 278 13.21 23.85 5.36
N ASN A 279 12.90 22.90 4.49
CA ASN A 279 11.81 23.03 3.52
C ASN A 279 10.45 23.16 4.20
N LEU A 280 10.21 22.43 5.30
CA LEU A 280 8.98 22.53 6.08
C LEU A 280 8.74 23.96 6.62
N ALA A 281 9.77 24.58 7.19
CA ALA A 281 9.67 25.94 7.72
C ALA A 281 9.42 27.00 6.63
N LEU A 282 9.84 26.74 5.39
CA LEU A 282 9.71 27.66 4.26
C LEU A 282 8.43 27.43 3.46
N PHE A 283 7.91 26.21 3.43
CA PHE A 283 6.81 25.82 2.55
C PHE A 283 5.48 26.46 3.01
N ALA A 284 4.84 27.17 2.08
CA ALA A 284 3.50 27.71 2.26
C ALA A 284 2.82 27.84 0.89
N VAL A 285 1.49 27.74 0.86
CA VAL A 285 0.71 27.83 -0.39
C VAL A 285 -0.12 29.12 -0.36
N PRO A 286 -0.14 29.93 -1.44
CA PRO A 286 0.57 29.73 -2.70
C PRO A 286 2.04 30.16 -2.65
N THR A 287 2.41 31.02 -1.71
CA THR A 287 3.73 31.67 -1.67
C THR A 287 4.50 31.23 -0.43
N ALA A 288 5.73 30.76 -0.63
CA ALA A 288 6.65 30.34 0.42
C ALA A 288 7.03 31.51 1.35
N ALA A 289 7.39 31.17 2.59
CA ALA A 289 7.85 32.13 3.60
C ALA A 289 9.29 32.65 3.33
N GLY A 290 10.04 31.99 2.45
CA GLY A 290 11.40 32.38 2.07
C GLY A 290 11.89 31.64 0.83
N THR A 291 13.18 31.77 0.53
CA THR A 291 13.79 31.24 -0.72
C THR A 291 14.84 30.16 -0.48
N ALA A 292 15.26 29.93 0.76
CA ALA A 292 16.38 29.05 1.11
C ALA A 292 16.03 27.55 1.11
N PHE A 293 15.26 27.09 0.13
CA PHE A 293 14.94 25.66 -0.03
C PHE A 293 16.21 24.86 -0.34
N SER A 294 16.30 23.65 0.19
CA SER A 294 17.42 22.77 -0.09
C SER A 294 17.03 21.29 -0.08
N GLY A 295 17.69 20.50 -0.92
CA GLY A 295 17.55 19.05 -0.93
C GLY A 295 18.40 18.40 -2.00
N VAL A 296 17.99 17.22 -2.46
CA VAL A 296 18.76 16.41 -3.40
C VAL A 296 18.14 16.39 -4.80
N SER A 297 18.93 16.07 -5.82
CA SER A 297 18.41 15.94 -7.20
C SER A 297 17.82 14.57 -7.51
N ALA A 298 18.19 13.52 -6.78
CA ALA A 298 17.81 12.14 -7.09
C ALA A 298 17.33 11.38 -5.86
N PHE A 299 16.37 10.47 -6.06
CA PHE A 299 15.94 9.54 -5.02
C PHE A 299 17.05 8.54 -4.71
N ASP A 300 17.38 8.38 -3.42
CA ASP A 300 18.29 7.37 -2.90
C ASP A 300 17.62 6.56 -1.79
N TYR A 301 17.47 5.25 -1.99
CA TYR A 301 16.84 4.36 -1.01
C TYR A 301 17.59 4.31 0.34
N ARG A 302 18.86 4.74 0.38
CA ARG A 302 19.69 4.80 1.60
C ARG A 302 19.36 6.03 2.45
N THR A 303 18.81 7.08 1.84
CA THR A 303 18.32 8.29 2.51
C THR A 303 16.89 8.58 2.03
N PRO A 304 15.96 7.63 2.20
CA PRO A 304 14.69 7.62 1.48
C PRO A 304 13.71 8.70 1.96
N ALA A 305 14.01 9.40 3.05
CA ALA A 305 13.21 10.47 3.60
C ALA A 305 13.47 11.80 2.88
N ASN A 306 14.71 12.05 2.44
CA ASN A 306 15.16 13.32 1.89
C ASN A 306 14.21 13.89 0.83
N ASP A 307 13.86 15.15 0.99
CA ASP A 307 13.20 15.95 -0.04
C ASP A 307 14.03 16.05 -1.33
N ILE A 308 13.40 15.69 -2.46
CA ILE A 308 13.96 15.83 -3.81
C ILE A 308 13.39 17.07 -4.46
N LEU A 309 14.25 17.98 -4.93
CA LEU A 309 13.83 19.30 -5.39
C LEU A 309 14.04 19.50 -6.89
N ARG A 310 13.18 20.32 -7.49
CA ARG A 310 13.40 20.95 -8.80
C ARG A 310 13.14 22.46 -8.73
N CYS A 311 14.02 23.19 -9.38
CA CYS A 311 13.88 24.61 -9.65
C CYS A 311 13.01 24.79 -10.90
N LEU A 312 11.86 25.44 -10.77
CA LEU A 312 11.02 25.82 -11.91
C LEU A 312 11.16 27.34 -12.14
N PRO A 313 11.66 27.79 -13.31
CA PRO A 313 12.01 29.18 -13.57
C PRO A 313 10.81 30.13 -13.76
#